data_AF-A0A368TZ97-F1
#
_entry.id   AF-A0A368TZ97-F1
#
_cell.length_a   1.000
_cell.length_b   1.000
_cell.length_c   1.000
_cell.angle_alpha   90.00
_cell.angle_beta   90.00
_cell.angle_gamma   90.00
#
_symmetry.space_group_name_H-M   'P 1'
#
loop_
_entity.id
_entity.type
_entity.pdbx_description
1 polymer ?
#
loop_
_entity_poly.entity_id
_entity_poly.type
_entity_poly.pdbx_seq_one_letter_code
_entity_poly.pdbx_strand_id
1 'polypeptide(L)' 'MTSVIVGAKRIDQLDDNIAAAQVMLSDDELAELDRVSQLPPEYPGWMLERQGGNRRKQLEAQRC' A
#
# COMPACT_ATOMS: atom_id res chain seq x y z
N MET A 1 11.20 -9.99 2.48
CA MET A 1 10.39 -10.70 3.48
C MET A 1 9.92 -9.67 4.50
N THR A 2 8.62 -9.44 4.60
CA THR A 2 8.05 -8.58 5.65
C THR A 2 7.43 -9.48 6.70
N SER A 3 7.74 -9.25 7.98
CA SER A 3 7.10 -9.95 9.10
C SER A 3 6.18 -8.96 9.81
N VAL A 4 5.02 -9.44 10.24
CA VAL A 4 4.03 -8.64 10.97
C VAL A 4 3.95 -9.13 12.42
N ILE A 5 3.80 -8.19 13.35
CA ILE A 5 3.58 -8.49 14.77
C ILE A 5 2.11 -8.17 15.07
N VAL A 6 1.35 -9.17 15.50
CA VAL A 6 -0.07 -9.03 15.83
C VAL A 6 -0.27 -9.44 17.29
N GLY A 7 -0.89 -8.57 18.09
CA GLY A 7 -1.25 -8.87 19.48
C GLY A 7 -2.64 -9.49 19.58
N ALA A 8 -2.88 -10.26 20.65
CA ALA A 8 -4.20 -10.78 21.01
C ALA A 8 -4.51 -10.45 22.47
N LYS A 9 -5.74 -9.97 22.74
CA LYS A 9 -6.20 -9.65 24.11
C LYS A 9 -7.02 -10.80 24.72
N ARG A 10 -7.60 -11.65 23.88
CA ARG A 10 -8.42 -12.80 24.26
C ARG A 10 -7.94 -14.05 23.52
N ILE A 11 -8.32 -15.22 24.04
CA ILE A 11 -7.87 -16.52 23.49
C ILE A 11 -8.42 -16.77 22.09
N ASP A 12 -9.70 -16.45 21.84
CA ASP A 12 -10.32 -16.57 20.51
C ASP A 12 -9.51 -15.80 19.43
N GLN A 13 -9.04 -14.60 19.75
CA GLN A 13 -8.22 -13.81 18.83
C GLN A 13 -6.85 -14.45 18.56
N LEU A 14 -6.26 -15.10 19.57
CA LEU A 14 -4.99 -15.79 19.38
C LEU A 14 -5.17 -17.01 18.47
N ASP A 15 -6.24 -17.77 18.69
CA ASP A 15 -6.58 -18.94 17.86
C ASP A 15 -6.82 -18.50 16.40
N ASP A 16 -7.58 -17.43 16.18
CA ASP A 16 -7.82 -16.86 14.85
C ASP A 16 -6.53 -16.35 14.20
N ASN A 17 -5.67 -15.64 14.94
CA ASN A 17 -4.38 -15.15 14.41
C ASN A 17 -3.47 -16.29 13.94
N ILE A 18 -3.43 -17.41 14.68
CA ILE A 18 -2.63 -18.59 14.31
C ILE A 18 -3.27 -19.29 13.10
N ALA A 19 -4.59 -19.42 13.06
CA ALA A 19 -5.30 -20.02 11.94
C ALA A 19 -5.15 -19.21 10.64
N ALA A 20 -5.02 -17.87 10.73
CA ALA A 20 -4.83 -16.99 9.57
C ALA A 20 -3.60 -17.36 8.72
N ALA A 21 -2.55 -17.95 9.31
CA ALA A 21 -1.38 -18.41 8.58
C ALA A 21 -1.66 -19.57 7.61
N GLN A 22 -2.81 -20.24 7.75
CA GLN A 22 -3.25 -21.33 6.89
C GLN A 22 -4.20 -20.87 5.77
N VAL A 23 -4.61 -19.59 5.79
CA VAL A 23 -5.46 -19.04 4.74
C VAL A 23 -4.68 -18.98 3.45
N MET A 24 -5.22 -19.62 2.41
CA MET A 24 -4.72 -19.53 1.04
C MET A 24 -5.73 -18.73 0.23
N LEU A 25 -5.27 -17.64 -0.37
CA LEU A 25 -6.05 -16.83 -1.29
C LEU A 25 -5.73 -17.27 -2.72
N SER A 26 -6.75 -17.24 -3.57
CA SER A 26 -6.56 -17.38 -5.01
C SER A 26 -5.88 -16.14 -5.61
N ASP A 27 -5.36 -16.28 -6.82
CA ASP A 27 -4.74 -15.17 -7.55
C ASP A 27 -5.71 -14.00 -7.77
N ASP A 28 -6.99 -14.31 -8.03
CA ASP A 28 -8.04 -13.28 -8.22
C ASP A 28 -8.34 -12.52 -6.92
N GLU A 29 -8.39 -13.22 -5.77
CA GLU A 29 -8.60 -12.59 -4.46
C GLU A 29 -7.40 -11.74 -4.04
N LEU A 30 -6.18 -12.19 -4.33
CA LEU A 30 -4.97 -11.39 -4.11
C LEU A 30 -4.97 -10.14 -4.98
N ALA A 31 -5.31 -10.25 -6.26
CA ALA A 31 -5.40 -9.12 -7.16
C ALA A 31 -6.45 -8.09 -6.72
N GLU A 32 -7.59 -8.57 -6.21
CA GLU A 32 -8.63 -7.69 -5.67
C GLU A 32 -8.16 -6.97 -4.40
N LEU A 33 -7.50 -7.68 -3.48
CA LEU A 33 -6.91 -7.06 -2.27
C LEU A 33 -5.88 -5.99 -2.64
N ASP A 34 -4.96 -6.29 -3.55
CA ASP A 34 -3.94 -5.35 -4.03
C ASP A 34 -4.58 -4.09 -4.65
N ARG A 35 -5.68 -4.26 -5.39
CA ARG A 35 -6.40 -3.15 -6.02
C ARG A 35 -7.05 -2.24 -5.00
N VAL A 36 -7.71 -2.79 -3.98
CA VAL A 36 -8.41 -1.99 -2.97
C VAL A 36 -7.47 -1.43 -1.91
N SER A 37 -6.29 -2.02 -1.71
CA SER A 37 -5.28 -1.55 -0.76
C SER A 37 -4.31 -0.51 -1.36
N GLN A 38 -4.50 -0.08 -2.61
CA GLN A 38 -3.64 0.92 -3.23
C GLN A 38 -3.61 2.20 -2.40
N LEU A 39 -2.40 2.57 -1.97
CA LEU A 39 -2.19 3.78 -1.21
C LEU A 39 -2.40 5.00 -2.12
N PRO A 40 -3.04 6.06 -1.63
CA PRO A 40 -3.01 7.34 -2.33
C PRO A 40 -1.55 7.84 -2.39
N PRO A 41 -1.24 8.79 -3.30
CA PRO A 41 0.08 9.40 -3.36
C PRO A 41 0.58 9.82 -1.98
N GLU A 42 1.71 9.28 -1.57
CA GLU A 42 2.26 9.49 -0.24
C GLU A 42 3.05 10.80 -0.15
N TYR A 43 3.29 11.27 1.07
CA TYR A 43 4.16 12.41 1.30
C TYR A 43 5.64 12.00 1.15
N PRO A 44 6.50 12.78 0.48
CA PRO A 44 6.24 14.09 -0.14
C PRO A 44 5.82 14.01 -1.61
N GLY A 45 5.59 12.83 -2.18
CA GLY A 45 5.22 12.63 -3.59
C GLY A 45 4.06 13.53 -4.06
N TRP A 46 2.92 13.50 -3.35
CA TRP A 46 1.79 14.37 -3.68
C TRP A 46 2.11 15.87 -3.57
N MET A 47 3.00 16.24 -2.65
CA MET A 47 3.42 17.63 -2.46
C MET A 47 4.23 18.12 -3.65
N LEU A 48 5.18 17.30 -4.12
CA LEU A 48 6.00 17.59 -5.29
C LEU A 48 5.18 17.62 -6.58
N GLU A 49 4.16 16.78 -6.71
CA GLU A 49 3.18 16.84 -7.80
C GLU A 49 2.47 18.19 -7.84
N ARG A 50 1.90 18.61 -6.71
CA ARG A 50 1.16 19.86 -6.59
C ARG A 50 2.03 21.11 -6.74
N GLN A 51 3.20 21.16 -6.10
CA GLN A 51 4.03 22.37 -6.04
C GLN A 51 5.04 22.47 -7.19
N GLY A 52 5.56 21.34 -7.67
CA GLY A 52 6.57 21.28 -8.74
C GLY A 52 5.98 21.24 -10.16
N GLY A 53 4.66 21.10 -10.31
CA GLY A 53 3.99 20.91 -11.60
C GLY A 53 4.29 22.01 -12.64
N ASN A 54 4.26 23.28 -12.23
CA ASN A 54 4.55 24.39 -13.14
C ASN A 54 6.05 24.44 -13.53
N ARG A 55 6.95 24.16 -12.58
CA ARG A 55 8.40 24.16 -12.85
C ARG A 55 8.82 23.00 -13.76
N ARG A 56 8.24 21.80 -13.60
CA ARG A 56 8.51 20.66 -14.49
C ARG A 56 8.10 20.95 -15.93
N LYS A 57 6.90 21.51 -16.15
CA LYS A 57 6.42 21.90 -17.49
C LYS A 57 7.37 22.87 -18.19
N GLN A 58 7.93 23.84 -17.46
CA GLN A 58 8.91 24.78 -18.00
C GLN A 58 10.22 24.09 -18.41
N LEU A 59 10.72 23.15 -17.61
CA LEU A 59 11.96 22.41 -17.90
C LEU A 59 11.81 21.44 -19.07
N GLU A 60 10.64 20.81 -19.21
CA GLU A 60 10.32 19.94 -20.36
C GLU A 60 10.23 20.75 -21.67
N ALA A 61 9.60 21.93 -21.63
CA ALA A 61 9.51 22.82 -22.78
C ALA A 61 10.87 23.40 -23.21
N GLN A 62 11.84 23.53 -22.30
CA GLN A 62 13.21 24.01 -22.58
C GLN A 62 14.14 22.94 -23.14
N ARG A 63 13.72 21.66 -23.18
CA ARG A 63 14.51 20.53 -23.70
C ARG A 63 14.22 20.22 -25.18
N CYS A 64 13.30 20.95 -25.82
CA CYS A 64 13.16 21.04 -27.28
C CYS A 64 13.99 22.21 -27.81
#